data_AF-A0A5N6SRF4-F1
#
_entry.id   AF-A0A5N6SRF4-F1
#
_cell.length_a   1.000
_cell.length_b   1.000
_cell.length_c   1.000
_cell.angle_alpha   90.00
_cell.angle_beta   90.00
_cell.angle_gamma   90.00
#
_symmetry.space_group_name_H-M   'P 1'
#
loop_
_entity.id
_entity.type
_entity.pdbx_description
1 polymer ?
#
loop_
_entity_poly.entity_id
_entity_poly.type
_entity_poly.pdbx_seq_one_letter_code
_entity_poly.pdbx_strand_id
1 'polypeptide(L)' 'MRVVWVPHPDVAVEYQARQKEVLAGRMGIIEIGDERQLGELDDGWAENIPSLEYFDYGKYGIDIPP' A
#
# COMPACT_ATOMS: atom_id res chain seq x y z
N MET A 1 2.47 -2.22 -11.30
CA MET A 1 1.31 -2.48 -10.41
C MET A 1 1.42 -1.50 -9.26
N ARG A 2 0.30 -0.93 -8.78
CA ARG A 2 0.30 0.04 -7.66
C ARG A 2 -0.49 -0.57 -6.51
N VAL A 3 -0.09 -0.31 -5.28
CA VAL A 3 -0.73 -0.89 -4.08
C VAL A 3 -1.28 0.22 -3.21
N VAL A 4 -2.53 0.05 -2.76
CA VAL A 4 -3.13 0.92 -1.75
C VAL A 4 -3.45 0.06 -0.53
N TRP A 5 -2.84 0.40 0.59
CA TRP A 5 -3.02 -0.31 1.86
C TRP A 5 -4.06 0.43 2.71
N VAL A 6 -5.20 -0.22 2.97
CA VAL A 6 -6.32 0.32 3.76
C VAL A 6 -6.56 -0.55 4.99
N PRO A 7 -5.68 -0.48 6.00
CA PRO A 7 -5.81 -1.33 7.19
C PRO A 7 -6.96 -0.89 8.09
N HIS A 8 -7.51 -1.84 8.84
CA HIS A 8 -8.29 -1.51 10.03
C HIS A 8 -7.43 -0.68 11.01
N PRO A 9 -7.98 0.29 11.78
CA PRO A 9 -7.21 1.14 12.68
C PRO A 9 -6.29 0.38 13.64
N ASP A 10 -6.75 -0.73 14.22
CA ASP A 10 -5.95 -1.54 15.15
C ASP A 10 -4.73 -2.19 14.44
N VAL A 11 -4.89 -2.60 13.18
CA VAL A 11 -3.79 -3.15 12.37
C VAL A 11 -2.82 -2.04 11.99
N ALA A 12 -3.31 -0.83 11.72
CA ALA A 12 -2.45 0.33 11.47
C ALA A 12 -1.56 0.64 12.68
N VAL A 13 -2.12 0.54 13.90
CA VAL A 13 -1.37 0.71 15.16
C VAL A 13 -0.33 -0.39 15.33
N GLU A 14 -0.70 -1.66 15.10
CA GLU A 14 0.22 -2.80 15.21
C GLU A 14 1.43 -2.66 14.27
N TYR A 15 1.20 -2.18 13.05
CA TYR A 15 2.23 -2.05 12.02
C TYR A 15 2.86 -0.66 11.93
N GLN A 16 2.56 0.27 12.82
CA GLN A 16 3.03 1.67 12.74
C GLN A 16 4.55 1.79 12.59
N ALA A 17 5.31 1.01 13.36
CA ALA A 17 6.77 0.99 13.30
C ALA A 17 7.33 0.35 12.02
N ARG A 18 6.55 -0.52 11.37
CA ARG A 18 6.93 -1.30 10.19
C ARG A 18 6.18 -0.87 8.93
N GLN A 19 5.47 0.26 8.97
CA GLN A 19 4.62 0.71 7.88
C GLN A 19 5.38 0.81 6.56
N LYS A 20 6.64 1.25 6.59
CA LYS A 20 7.47 1.33 5.38
C LYS A 20 7.72 -0.04 4.75
N GLU A 21 7.97 -1.06 5.54
CA GLU A 21 8.15 -2.44 5.07
C GLU A 21 6.85 -3.00 4.47
N VAL A 22 5.71 -2.69 5.09
CA VAL A 22 4.38 -3.04 4.56
C VAL A 22 4.17 -2.42 3.19
N LEU A 23 4.43 -1.11 3.05
CA LEU A 23 4.25 -0.39 1.79
C LEU A 23 5.23 -0.85 0.70
N ALA A 24 6.45 -1.26 1.07
CA ALA A 24 7.39 -1.87 0.13
C ALA A 24 7.05 -3.33 -0.21
N GLY A 25 6.10 -3.96 0.50
CA GLY A 25 5.81 -5.39 0.40
C GLY A 25 6.92 -6.29 0.94
N ARG A 26 7.88 -5.74 1.71
CA ARG A 26 9.10 -6.41 2.21
C ARG A 26 8.94 -6.99 3.61
N MET A 27 7.72 -7.40 3.96
CA MET A 27 7.39 -7.92 5.28
C MET A 27 8.00 -9.29 5.60
N GLY A 28 8.42 -10.05 4.58
CA GLY A 28 9.07 -11.35 4.73
C GLY A 28 8.14 -12.46 5.27
N ILE A 29 6.83 -12.26 5.23
CA ILE A 29 5.83 -13.21 5.77
C ILE A 29 5.52 -14.33 4.76
N ILE A 30 5.79 -14.10 3.48
CA ILE A 30 5.52 -15.03 2.38
C ILE A 30 6.77 -15.08 1.49
N GLU A 31 7.14 -16.26 0.98
CA GLU A 31 8.19 -16.35 -0.04
C GLU A 31 7.76 -15.59 -1.29
N ILE A 32 8.59 -14.61 -1.67
CA ILE A 32 8.34 -13.77 -2.84
C ILE A 32 9.13 -14.36 -3.99
N GLY A 33 8.43 -14.76 -5.05
CA GLY A 33 9.06 -15.39 -6.21
C GLY A 33 9.94 -14.43 -7.01
N ASP A 34 9.47 -13.20 -7.26
CA ASP A 34 10.21 -12.17 -7.98
C ASP A 34 10.27 -10.87 -7.17
N GLU A 35 11.45 -10.55 -6.65
CA GLU A 35 11.69 -9.33 -5.87
C GLU A 35 11.46 -8.03 -6.68
N ARG A 36 11.47 -8.09 -8.01
CA ARG A 36 11.16 -6.91 -8.86
C ARG A 36 9.70 -6.47 -8.76
N GLN A 37 8.85 -7.30 -8.17
CA GLN A 37 7.45 -6.95 -7.89
C GLN A 37 7.31 -6.10 -6.62
N LEU A 38 8.38 -6.02 -5.80
CA LEU A 38 8.41 -5.24 -4.57
C LEU A 38 8.83 -3.80 -4.82
N GLY A 39 8.30 -2.91 -3.99
CA GLY A 39 8.80 -1.55 -3.89
C GLY A 39 10.10 -1.47 -3.08
N GLU A 40 10.70 -0.29 -3.10
CA GLU A 40 11.70 0.15 -2.14
C GLU A 40 11.02 0.88 -0.98
N LEU A 41 11.76 1.08 0.12
CA LEU A 41 11.24 1.86 1.24
C LEU A 41 11.14 3.33 0.82
N ASP A 42 9.99 3.97 1.08
CA ASP A 42 9.72 5.38 0.81
C ASP A 42 9.75 5.79 -0.69
N ASP A 43 9.70 4.84 -1.64
CA ASP A 43 9.65 5.12 -3.09
C ASP A 43 8.27 5.59 -3.58
N GLY A 44 7.28 5.57 -2.69
CA GLY A 44 5.90 5.89 -3.00
C GLY A 44 5.23 4.86 -3.91
N TRP A 45 5.73 3.63 -4.00
CA TRP A 45 5.14 2.52 -4.76
C TRP A 45 3.75 2.14 -4.25
N ALA A 46 3.61 2.13 -2.93
CA ALA A 46 2.35 1.96 -2.23
C ALA A 46 2.00 3.18 -1.38
N GLU A 47 0.71 3.35 -1.12
CA GLU A 47 0.20 4.39 -0.23
C GLU A 47 -0.69 3.80 0.87
N ASN A 48 -0.72 4.47 2.01
CA ASN A 48 -1.65 4.17 3.10
C ASN A 48 -2.76 5.21 3.09
N ILE A 49 -4.01 4.75 3.09
CA ILE A 49 -5.20 5.59 3.32
C ILE A 49 -6.07 4.97 4.42
N PRO A 50 -6.77 5.78 5.22
CA PRO A 50 -7.57 5.28 6.33
C PRO A 50 -8.90 4.66 5.90
N SER A 51 -9.37 4.94 4.68
CA SER A 51 -10.63 4.42 4.11
C SER A 51 -10.58 4.53 2.58
N LEU A 52 -11.33 3.66 1.89
CA LEU A 52 -11.50 3.70 0.43
C LEU A 52 -12.22 4.96 -0.06
N GLU A 53 -12.93 5.67 0.83
CA GLU A 53 -13.53 6.98 0.51
C GLU A 53 -12.49 8.04 0.14
N TYR A 54 -11.25 7.86 0.60
CA TYR A 54 -10.11 8.75 0.29
C TYR A 54 -9.29 8.28 -0.92
N PHE A 55 -9.74 7.25 -1.62
CA PHE A 55 -9.03 6.75 -2.80
C PHE A 55 -9.09 7.79 -3.93
N ASP A 56 -7.91 8.23 -4.39
CA ASP A 56 -7.80 9.22 -5.47
C ASP A 56 -7.89 8.53 -6.84
N TYR A 57 -9.12 8.38 -7.33
CA TYR A 57 -9.39 7.81 -8.65
C TYR A 57 -8.67 8.57 -9.78
N GLY A 58 -8.54 9.90 -9.67
CA GLY A 58 -7.90 10.75 -10.67
C GLY A 58 -6.40 10.48 -10.81
N LYS A 59 -5.70 10.27 -9.69
CA LYS A 59 -4.29 9.85 -9.67
C LYS A 59 -4.04 8.56 -10.47
N TYR A 60 -5.03 7.68 -10.53
CA TYR A 60 -4.96 6.41 -11.25
C TYR A 60 -5.60 6.45 -12.64
N GLY A 61 -6.09 7.61 -13.09
CA GLY A 61 -6.78 7.74 -14.38
C GLY A 61 -8.08 6.93 -14.45
N ILE A 62 -8.72 6.69 -13.31
CA ILE A 62 -10.01 6.01 -13.22
C ILE A 62 -11.11 7.07 -13.25
N ASP A 63 -11.85 7.14 -14.35
CA ASP A 63 -13.01 8.01 -14.46
C ASP A 63 -14.26 7.30 -13.91
N ILE A 64 -14.93 7.96 -12.96
CA ILE A 64 -16.21 7.49 -12.43
C ILE A 64 -17.32 8.10 -13.30
N PRO A 65 -18.07 7.28 -14.06
CA PRO A 65 -19.21 7.78 -14.82
C PRO A 65 -20.31 8.30 -13.88
N PRO A 66 -21.11 9.29 -14.32
CA PRO A 66 -22.18 9.91 -13.52
C PRO A 66 -23.35 8.98 -13.23
#